data_AF-A0A8S2XDB1-F1
#
_entry.id   AF-A0A8S2XDB1-F1
#
_cell.length_a   1.000
_cell.length_b   1.000
_cell.length_c   1.000
_cell.angle_alpha   90.00
_cell.angle_beta   90.00
_cell.angle_gamma   90.00
#
_symmetry.space_group_name_H-M   'P 1'
#
loop_
_entity.id
_entity.type
_entity.pdbx_description
1 polymer ?
#
loop_
_entity_poly.entity_id
_entity_poly.type
_entity_poly.pdbx_seq_one_letter_code
_entity_poly.pdbx_strand_id
1 'polypeptide(L)'
;MISGTSDSTVGVSVMTQLYKYYSTDGQFIPDSNVVFKKDLKSGHTFPADFDSAGIFSLESQISFTTSQAELKGIDNDIPTRNAPISSTCNCAFDGARAILEHIYGPLQPRNNGALSGKFIEFDQGEFIASAKVNGMSTSAWVYVPKSCTDGATCKLHVAYHGCVQSYEKIGDKFVKNTEYNRWADANNMIILYPQTVATTSISGGASLPNSNGCWDWIGWYGTDFSVNSGKQLAAMKKMIDRITGGFNPIDIPKELQVTAVTDNSVSLSWKQVSSAHGYNVYRNGGKVNGATMSGTTFTDSNLNSGSAYRFTVKAVLSSGSESSASNSATGKTTGESPAVGTPSGLIVTDTT
;
A
#
# COMPACT_ATOMS: atom_id res chain seq x y z
N MET A 1 -20.28 10.16 -10.59
CA MET A 1 -19.61 11.47 -10.49
C MET A 1 -20.22 12.27 -9.35
N ILE A 2 -19.42 12.94 -8.53
CA ILE A 2 -19.90 13.69 -7.36
C ILE A 2 -19.17 15.03 -7.32
N SER A 3 -19.87 16.12 -7.03
CA SER A 3 -19.28 17.44 -6.81
C SER A 3 -20.10 18.23 -5.78
N GLY A 4 -19.40 18.93 -4.89
CA GLY A 4 -20.02 19.82 -3.92
C GLY A 4 -20.41 21.16 -4.56
N THR A 5 -21.57 21.71 -4.20
CA THR A 5 -22.06 23.00 -4.69
C THR A 5 -21.15 24.18 -4.31
N SER A 6 -20.33 24.01 -3.27
CA SER A 6 -19.38 25.01 -2.77
C SER A 6 -17.93 24.66 -3.09
N ASP A 7 -17.67 23.64 -3.91
CA ASP A 7 -16.33 23.32 -4.39
C ASP A 7 -15.84 24.40 -5.37
N SER A 8 -14.87 25.19 -4.93
CA SER A 8 -14.20 26.22 -5.71
C SER A 8 -12.78 25.83 -6.16
N THR A 9 -12.37 24.57 -5.93
CA THR A 9 -11.05 24.05 -6.29
C THR A 9 -11.10 23.35 -7.64
N VAL A 10 -12.08 22.45 -7.83
CA VAL A 10 -12.41 21.82 -9.11
C VAL A 10 -13.78 22.28 -9.55
N GLY A 11 -14.78 22.07 -8.69
CA GLY A 11 -16.10 22.64 -8.83
C GLY A 11 -17.04 21.98 -9.83
N VAL A 12 -18.32 22.33 -9.70
CA VAL A 12 -19.43 21.75 -10.45
C VAL A 12 -19.29 21.99 -11.96
N SER A 13 -18.72 23.12 -12.39
CA SER A 13 -18.55 23.45 -13.81
C SER A 13 -17.60 22.48 -14.51
N VAL A 14 -16.43 22.20 -13.92
CA VAL A 14 -15.46 21.24 -14.45
C VAL A 14 -16.07 19.82 -14.47
N MET A 15 -16.72 19.42 -13.37
CA MET A 15 -17.38 18.10 -13.30
C MET A 15 -18.54 17.97 -14.28
N THR A 16 -19.22 19.06 -14.62
CA THR A 16 -20.25 19.08 -15.67
C THR A 16 -19.64 18.84 -17.05
N GLN A 17 -18.47 19.41 -17.34
CA GLN A 17 -17.77 19.13 -18.60
C GLN A 17 -17.29 17.68 -18.68
N LEU A 18 -16.84 17.10 -17.57
CA LEU A 18 -16.51 15.66 -17.49
C LEU A 18 -17.73 14.77 -17.76
N TYR A 19 -18.88 15.10 -17.16
CA TYR A 19 -20.13 14.42 -17.42
C TYR A 19 -20.50 14.44 -18.91
N LYS A 20 -20.47 15.62 -19.52
CA LYS A 20 -20.77 15.79 -20.95
C LYS A 20 -19.79 15.01 -21.82
N TYR A 21 -18.50 15.06 -21.49
CA TYR A 21 -17.48 14.32 -22.24
C TYR A 21 -17.79 12.82 -22.30
N TYR A 22 -18.14 12.19 -21.17
CA TYR A 22 -18.42 10.74 -21.15
C TYR A 22 -19.80 10.35 -21.67
N SER A 23 -20.81 11.19 -21.43
CA SER A 23 -22.21 10.87 -21.72
C SER A 23 -22.73 11.66 -22.93
N THR A 24 -23.08 12.94 -22.79
CA THR A 24 -23.89 13.62 -23.81
C THR A 24 -23.14 13.95 -25.09
N ASP A 25 -21.90 14.42 -24.98
CA ASP A 25 -21.15 14.98 -26.09
C ASP A 25 -20.25 13.93 -26.74
N GLY A 26 -19.58 13.11 -25.92
CA GLY A 26 -18.71 12.04 -26.42
C GLY A 26 -19.42 10.71 -26.66
N GLN A 27 -20.59 10.49 -26.05
CA GLN A 27 -21.39 9.25 -26.18
C GLN A 27 -20.57 7.96 -25.94
N PHE A 28 -19.56 8.04 -25.07
CA PHE A 28 -18.72 6.89 -24.74
C PHE A 28 -19.42 5.92 -23.79
N ILE A 29 -20.32 6.43 -22.94
CA ILE A 29 -21.06 5.67 -21.94
C ILE A 29 -22.55 6.03 -22.05
N PRO A 30 -23.46 5.03 -22.08
CA PRO A 30 -24.89 5.31 -22.03
C PRO A 30 -25.27 6.14 -20.81
N ASP A 31 -26.16 7.13 -20.99
CA ASP A 31 -26.61 8.02 -19.91
C ASP A 31 -27.16 7.25 -18.70
N SER A 32 -27.81 6.11 -18.93
CA SER A 32 -28.31 5.23 -17.85
C SER A 32 -27.22 4.70 -16.92
N ASN A 33 -25.96 4.69 -17.38
CA ASN A 33 -24.81 4.18 -16.64
C ASN A 33 -23.95 5.30 -16.04
N VAL A 34 -24.38 6.56 -16.15
CA VAL A 34 -23.67 7.72 -15.60
C VAL A 34 -24.56 8.46 -14.60
N VAL A 35 -24.18 8.45 -13.33
CA VAL A 35 -24.84 9.25 -12.29
C VAL A 35 -23.97 10.46 -11.94
N PHE A 36 -24.57 11.65 -11.88
CA PHE A 36 -23.91 12.88 -11.45
C PHE A 36 -24.66 13.56 -10.29
N LYS A 37 -24.11 13.42 -9.07
CA LYS A 37 -24.55 14.12 -7.86
C LYS A 37 -23.87 15.49 -7.78
N LYS A 38 -24.63 16.57 -7.91
CA LYS A 38 -24.09 17.96 -8.01
C LYS A 38 -24.75 18.98 -7.08
N ASP A 39 -25.69 18.51 -6.27
CA ASP A 39 -26.52 19.24 -5.33
C ASP A 39 -26.07 19.01 -3.87
N LEU A 40 -24.89 18.40 -3.68
CA LEU A 40 -24.32 18.16 -2.36
C LEU A 40 -23.79 19.48 -1.78
N LYS A 41 -24.28 19.89 -0.61
CA LYS A 41 -23.81 21.10 0.09
C LYS A 41 -22.45 20.86 0.75
N SER A 42 -21.39 20.82 -0.05
CA SER A 42 -20.02 20.61 0.43
C SER A 42 -19.01 21.45 -0.36
N GLY A 43 -17.84 21.69 0.25
CA GLY A 43 -16.65 22.21 -0.42
C GLY A 43 -15.87 21.13 -1.15
N HIS A 44 -14.59 21.39 -1.43
CA HIS A 44 -13.68 20.41 -2.04
C HIS A 44 -13.16 19.42 -1.01
N THR A 45 -13.88 18.32 -0.82
CA THR A 45 -13.57 17.29 0.17
C THR A 45 -14.19 15.96 -0.24
N PHE A 46 -13.70 14.85 0.33
CA PHE A 46 -14.34 13.56 0.13
C PHE A 46 -15.58 13.46 1.03
N PRO A 47 -16.77 13.23 0.48
CA PRO A 47 -17.99 13.24 1.26
C PRO A 47 -18.23 11.90 1.96
N ALA A 48 -18.41 11.96 3.28
CA ALA A 48 -18.78 10.84 4.12
C ALA A 48 -19.98 11.19 5.01
N ASP A 49 -20.56 10.20 5.68
CA ASP A 49 -21.74 10.31 6.56
C ASP A 49 -21.43 9.96 8.02
N PHE A 50 -20.17 10.04 8.42
CA PHE A 50 -19.72 9.72 9.77
C PHE A 50 -18.66 10.70 10.24
N ASP A 51 -18.61 10.89 11.56
CA ASP A 51 -17.53 11.63 12.21
C ASP A 51 -16.32 10.69 12.31
N SER A 52 -15.41 10.78 11.36
CA SER A 52 -14.14 10.08 11.50
C SER A 52 -13.42 10.64 12.73
N ALA A 53 -13.13 9.80 13.72
CA ALA A 53 -12.35 10.20 14.88
C ALA A 53 -11.03 10.85 14.40
N GLY A 54 -10.93 12.17 14.53
CA GLY A 54 -9.82 12.97 14.00
C GLY A 54 -10.19 14.27 13.25
N ILE A 55 -11.21 15.02 13.69
CA ILE A 55 -11.19 16.45 14.10
C ILE A 55 -12.63 17.02 14.02
N PHE A 56 -13.31 17.08 15.16
CA PHE A 56 -14.05 18.26 15.62
C PHE A 56 -13.91 18.29 17.14
N SER A 57 -12.85 18.92 17.63
CA SER A 57 -12.87 19.58 18.93
C SER A 57 -12.16 20.91 18.79
N LEU A 58 -12.87 21.90 18.25
CA LEU A 58 -12.59 23.30 18.54
C LEU A 58 -13.71 23.84 19.45
N GLU A 59 -14.06 23.06 20.48
CA GLU A 59 -14.40 23.66 21.77
C GLU A 59 -13.10 24.15 22.43
N SER A 60 -12.50 25.21 21.90
CA SER A 60 -11.79 26.19 22.71
C SER A 60 -11.43 27.41 21.87
N GLN A 61 -11.99 28.55 22.27
CA GLN A 61 -11.65 29.90 21.84
C GLN A 61 -12.34 30.38 20.55
N ILE A 62 -13.59 30.81 20.67
CA ILE A 62 -14.04 32.19 20.40
C ILE A 62 -15.44 32.33 20.98
N SER A 63 -15.55 33.15 22.04
CA SER A 63 -16.83 33.58 22.59
C SER A 63 -17.54 34.49 21.60
N PHE A 64 -18.72 34.11 21.12
CA PHE A 64 -19.73 35.09 20.70
C PHE A 64 -21.08 34.70 21.30
N THR A 65 -21.62 35.65 22.05
CA THR A 65 -22.88 35.60 22.78
C THR A 65 -24.04 35.79 21.82
N THR A 66 -24.71 34.70 21.44
CA THR A 66 -26.11 34.78 20.99
C THR A 66 -26.85 33.48 21.31
N SER A 67 -28.12 33.63 21.68
CA SER A 67 -28.92 32.73 22.51
C SER A 67 -29.24 31.35 21.90
N GLN A 68 -29.17 30.36 22.80
CA GLN A 68 -29.29 28.91 22.68
C GLN A 68 -30.65 28.32 22.21
N ALA A 69 -31.53 29.05 21.51
CA ALA A 69 -32.92 28.60 21.33
C ALA A 69 -33.37 28.21 19.91
N GLU A 70 -32.62 28.47 18.82
CA GLU A 70 -33.16 28.28 17.46
C GLU A 70 -32.26 27.55 16.44
N LEU A 71 -31.19 26.86 16.86
CA LEU A 71 -30.34 26.07 15.94
C LEU A 71 -30.25 24.60 16.35
N LYS A 72 -31.40 23.90 16.36
CA LYS A 72 -31.44 22.44 16.23
C LYS A 72 -31.50 22.11 14.73
N GLY A 73 -30.38 21.70 14.14
CA GLY A 73 -30.41 20.97 12.87
C GLY A 73 -29.64 21.55 11.68
N ILE A 74 -28.52 22.25 11.89
CA ILE A 74 -27.52 22.48 10.83
C ILE A 74 -26.15 22.52 11.53
N ASP A 75 -25.36 21.46 11.35
CA ASP A 75 -23.93 21.50 11.64
C ASP A 75 -23.30 22.47 10.62
N ASN A 76 -22.77 23.58 11.13
CA ASN A 76 -22.47 24.79 10.37
C ASN A 76 -20.99 24.91 9.96
N ASP A 77 -20.18 23.86 10.12
CA ASP A 77 -18.83 23.88 9.56
C ASP A 77 -18.82 23.31 8.13
N ILE A 78 -19.35 24.11 7.20
CA ILE A 78 -18.94 24.05 5.80
C ILE A 78 -17.45 24.45 5.80
N PRO A 79 -16.51 23.59 5.39
CA PRO A 79 -15.10 23.96 5.37
C PRO A 79 -14.91 25.12 4.39
N THR A 80 -14.79 26.33 4.91
CA THR A 80 -14.32 27.47 4.14
C THR A 80 -12.84 27.25 3.82
N ARG A 81 -12.38 27.93 2.76
CA ARG A 81 -11.10 27.81 2.03
C ARG A 81 -9.80 27.56 2.85
N ASN A 82 -9.82 27.71 4.17
CA ASN A 82 -8.67 27.62 5.09
C ASN A 82 -8.83 26.57 6.21
N ALA A 83 -9.87 25.73 6.22
CA ALA A 83 -9.89 24.59 7.13
C ALA A 83 -8.77 23.61 6.74
N PRO A 84 -8.01 23.04 7.70
CA PRO A 84 -7.06 21.98 7.39
C PRO A 84 -7.84 20.87 6.70
N ILE A 85 -7.54 20.65 5.42
CA ILE A 85 -7.98 19.54 4.56
C ILE A 85 -8.12 18.27 5.39
N SER A 86 -9.30 18.07 5.96
CA SER A 86 -9.70 16.80 6.49
C SER A 86 -9.81 15.88 5.28
N SER A 87 -9.29 14.67 5.40
CA SER A 87 -9.40 13.66 4.34
C SER A 87 -10.84 13.43 3.90
N THR A 88 -11.80 13.76 4.77
CA THR A 88 -13.24 13.54 4.65
C THR A 88 -14.02 14.61 5.42
N CYS A 89 -15.23 14.93 4.98
CA CYS A 89 -16.23 15.65 5.77
C CYS A 89 -17.35 14.71 6.20
N ASN A 90 -17.99 14.97 7.35
CA ASN A 90 -19.35 14.50 7.58
C ASN A 90 -20.33 15.42 6.84
N CYS A 91 -20.51 15.13 5.55
CA CYS A 91 -21.42 15.88 4.69
C CYS A 91 -22.84 15.26 4.66
N ALA A 92 -23.17 14.41 5.64
CA ALA A 92 -24.39 13.61 5.69
C ALA A 92 -24.64 12.82 4.38
N PHE A 93 -23.56 12.44 3.69
CA PHE A 93 -23.62 11.73 2.41
C PHE A 93 -22.50 10.70 2.33
N ASP A 94 -22.87 9.43 2.27
CA ASP A 94 -21.92 8.32 2.13
C ASP A 94 -21.45 8.24 0.66
N GLY A 95 -20.39 8.97 0.35
CA GLY A 95 -19.81 9.00 -1.00
C GLY A 95 -19.25 7.65 -1.43
N ALA A 96 -18.65 6.89 -0.52
CA ALA A 96 -18.12 5.57 -0.82
C ALA A 96 -19.24 4.60 -1.20
N ARG A 97 -20.35 4.55 -0.43
CA ARG A 97 -21.53 3.79 -0.80
C ARG A 97 -22.02 4.15 -2.19
N ALA A 98 -22.23 5.45 -2.45
CA ALA A 98 -22.80 5.91 -3.71
C ALA A 98 -21.93 5.50 -4.90
N ILE A 99 -20.60 5.54 -4.76
CA ILE A 99 -19.65 5.08 -5.78
C ILE A 99 -19.71 3.56 -5.94
N LEU A 100 -19.63 2.80 -4.84
CA LEU A 100 -19.58 1.35 -4.87
C LEU A 100 -20.90 0.73 -5.36
N GLU A 101 -22.06 1.22 -4.91
CA GLU A 101 -23.37 0.75 -5.36
C GLU A 101 -23.59 1.03 -6.85
N HIS A 102 -23.12 2.18 -7.36
CA HIS A 102 -23.21 2.49 -8.79
C HIS A 102 -22.39 1.52 -9.64
N ILE A 103 -21.18 1.16 -9.19
CA ILE A 103 -20.26 0.30 -9.96
C ILE A 103 -20.65 -1.18 -9.86
N TYR A 104 -21.00 -1.64 -8.66
CA TYR A 104 -21.17 -3.07 -8.37
C TYR A 104 -22.62 -3.51 -8.17
N GLY A 105 -23.57 -2.58 -8.23
CA GLY A 105 -24.98 -2.83 -7.95
C GLY A 105 -25.28 -2.87 -6.44
N PRO A 106 -26.43 -3.45 -6.03
CA PRO A 106 -26.86 -3.49 -4.63
C PRO A 106 -25.81 -4.13 -3.72
N LEU A 107 -25.53 -3.46 -2.59
CA LEU A 107 -24.57 -3.93 -1.58
C LEU A 107 -25.28 -4.43 -0.32
N GLN A 108 -24.66 -5.39 0.36
CA GLN A 108 -25.00 -5.72 1.74
C GLN A 108 -24.71 -4.52 2.66
N PRO A 109 -25.47 -4.34 3.75
CA PRO A 109 -25.22 -3.26 4.70
C PRO A 109 -23.77 -3.24 5.19
N ARG A 110 -23.16 -2.05 5.25
CA ARG A 110 -21.77 -1.87 5.71
C ARG A 110 -21.54 -2.42 7.12
N ASN A 111 -20.30 -2.85 7.40
CA ASN A 111 -19.90 -3.21 8.75
C ASN A 111 -19.76 -1.96 9.63
N ASN A 112 -20.66 -1.80 10.62
CA ASN A 112 -20.59 -0.70 11.57
C ASN A 112 -19.73 -0.98 12.82
N GLY A 113 -19.28 -2.22 13.01
CA GLY A 113 -18.43 -2.65 14.12
C GLY A 113 -16.94 -2.65 13.75
N ALA A 114 -16.17 -3.48 14.46
CA ALA A 114 -14.76 -3.69 14.15
C ALA A 114 -14.62 -4.38 12.77
N LEU A 115 -13.75 -3.83 11.92
CA LEU A 115 -13.42 -4.40 10.62
C LEU A 115 -12.82 -5.80 10.78
N SER A 116 -13.27 -6.76 9.97
CA SER A 116 -12.79 -8.14 10.03
C SER A 116 -11.44 -8.33 9.33
N GLY A 117 -11.20 -7.52 8.29
CA GLY A 117 -10.01 -7.58 7.45
C GLY A 117 -8.73 -7.00 8.05
N LYS A 118 -7.67 -7.02 7.23
CA LYS A 118 -6.36 -6.44 7.55
C LYS A 118 -5.99 -5.32 6.59
N PHE A 119 -5.34 -4.30 7.11
CA PHE A 119 -4.57 -3.34 6.31
C PHE A 119 -3.17 -3.91 6.10
N ILE A 120 -2.76 -4.02 4.86
CA ILE A 120 -1.44 -4.53 4.46
C ILE A 120 -0.71 -3.38 3.76
N GLU A 121 0.39 -2.93 4.35
CA GLU A 121 1.34 -2.05 3.66
C GLU A 121 2.24 -2.92 2.77
N PHE A 122 2.52 -2.45 1.54
CA PHE A 122 3.41 -3.14 0.62
C PHE A 122 4.29 -2.16 -0.16
N ASP A 123 5.41 -2.67 -0.68
CA ASP A 123 6.33 -1.90 -1.52
C ASP A 123 5.75 -1.77 -2.94
N GLN A 124 5.11 -0.64 -3.26
CA GLN A 124 4.65 -0.36 -4.62
C GLN A 124 5.79 0.00 -5.58
N GLY A 125 7.01 0.24 -5.08
CA GLY A 125 8.21 0.42 -5.90
C GLY A 125 8.52 -0.80 -6.76
N GLU A 126 8.04 -1.99 -6.40
CA GLU A 126 8.09 -3.21 -7.23
C GLU A 126 7.45 -2.98 -8.62
N PHE A 127 6.44 -2.11 -8.71
CA PHE A 127 5.63 -1.94 -9.91
C PHE A 127 6.06 -0.75 -10.77
N ILE A 128 6.98 0.08 -10.28
CA ILE A 128 7.45 1.29 -10.97
C ILE A 128 8.93 1.58 -10.70
N ALA A 129 9.71 1.63 -11.77
CA ALA A 129 11.12 2.02 -11.68
C ALA A 129 11.24 3.48 -11.22
N SER A 130 12.18 3.74 -10.30
CA SER A 130 12.43 5.09 -9.75
C SER A 130 11.15 5.76 -9.24
N ALA A 131 10.36 5.04 -8.44
CA ALA A 131 9.02 5.44 -7.98
C ALA A 131 8.90 6.93 -7.63
N LYS A 132 9.80 7.44 -6.77
CA LYS A 132 9.79 8.84 -6.32
C LYS A 132 10.00 9.85 -7.45
N VAL A 133 10.84 9.54 -8.43
CA VAL A 133 11.06 10.39 -9.62
C VAL A 133 9.78 10.48 -10.46
N ASN A 134 8.97 9.42 -10.45
CA ASN A 134 7.70 9.34 -11.18
C ASN A 134 6.48 9.65 -10.28
N GLY A 135 6.68 10.39 -9.18
CA GLY A 135 5.61 10.88 -8.31
C GLY A 135 4.89 9.82 -7.49
N MET A 136 5.45 8.62 -7.38
CA MET A 136 4.88 7.52 -6.61
C MET A 136 5.70 7.27 -5.34
N SER A 137 5.01 7.03 -4.22
CA SER A 137 5.65 6.56 -2.98
C SER A 137 6.31 5.19 -3.21
N THR A 138 7.18 4.76 -2.30
CA THR A 138 7.59 3.35 -2.26
C THR A 138 6.58 2.48 -1.53
N SER A 139 5.77 3.04 -0.61
CA SER A 139 4.74 2.27 0.09
C SER A 139 3.33 2.53 -0.45
N ALA A 140 2.49 1.51 -0.37
CA ALA A 140 1.05 1.53 -0.67
C ALA A 140 0.30 0.69 0.34
N TRP A 141 -1.03 0.80 0.34
CA TRP A 141 -1.89 0.06 1.25
C TRP A 141 -2.93 -0.76 0.49
N VAL A 142 -3.30 -1.89 1.05
CA VAL A 142 -4.48 -2.65 0.63
C VAL A 142 -5.27 -3.08 1.86
N TYR A 143 -6.59 -2.92 1.81
CA TYR A 143 -7.50 -3.49 2.79
C TYR A 143 -8.07 -4.80 2.24
N VAL A 144 -7.88 -5.88 2.99
CA VAL A 144 -8.32 -7.23 2.60
C VAL A 144 -9.29 -7.77 3.68
N PRO A 145 -10.60 -7.86 3.40
CA PRO A 145 -11.58 -8.47 4.29
C PRO A 145 -11.21 -9.91 4.67
N LYS A 146 -11.64 -10.37 5.85
CA LYS A 146 -11.38 -11.74 6.29
C LYS A 146 -11.92 -12.78 5.31
N SER A 147 -13.09 -12.53 4.72
CA SER A 147 -13.68 -13.43 3.73
C SER A 147 -12.77 -13.65 2.52
N CYS A 148 -12.07 -12.60 2.07
CA CYS A 148 -11.11 -12.69 0.96
C CYS A 148 -9.87 -13.48 1.36
N THR A 149 -9.38 -13.32 2.60
CA THR A 149 -8.26 -14.14 3.09
C THR A 149 -8.65 -15.61 3.33
N ASP A 150 -9.93 -15.88 3.58
CA ASP A 150 -10.47 -17.23 3.79
C ASP A 150 -10.80 -17.94 2.45
N GLY A 151 -10.52 -17.30 1.31
CA GLY A 151 -10.64 -17.92 -0.02
C GLY A 151 -11.94 -17.62 -0.77
N ALA A 152 -12.77 -16.68 -0.30
CA ALA A 152 -13.92 -16.22 -1.08
C ALA A 152 -13.46 -15.52 -2.37
N THR A 153 -14.23 -15.64 -3.44
CA THR A 153 -14.05 -14.80 -4.63
C THR A 153 -14.40 -13.36 -4.26
N CYS A 154 -13.41 -12.47 -4.41
CA CYS A 154 -13.56 -11.06 -4.06
C CYS A 154 -13.46 -10.13 -5.26
N LYS A 155 -14.21 -9.02 -5.16
CA LYS A 155 -14.08 -7.89 -6.07
C LYS A 155 -12.83 -7.08 -5.69
N LEU A 156 -12.30 -6.29 -6.63
CA LEU A 156 -11.26 -5.31 -6.35
C LEU A 156 -11.76 -3.92 -6.73
N HIS A 157 -11.61 -2.97 -5.80
CA HIS A 157 -11.80 -1.55 -6.05
C HIS A 157 -10.49 -0.81 -5.75
N VAL A 158 -10.17 0.20 -6.56
CA VAL A 158 -8.98 1.03 -6.36
C VAL A 158 -9.44 2.43 -5.95
N ALA A 159 -9.07 2.84 -4.74
CA ALA A 159 -9.41 4.14 -4.20
C ALA A 159 -8.20 5.07 -4.27
N TYR A 160 -8.29 6.09 -5.13
CA TYR A 160 -7.26 7.10 -5.32
C TYR A 160 -7.48 8.26 -4.38
N HIS A 161 -6.47 8.61 -3.60
CA HIS A 161 -6.48 9.84 -2.81
C HIS A 161 -6.30 11.07 -3.71
N GLY A 162 -6.73 12.25 -3.26
CA GLY A 162 -6.49 13.51 -3.96
C GLY A 162 -5.08 14.07 -3.76
N CYS A 163 -4.82 15.23 -4.37
CA CYS A 163 -3.68 16.06 -3.97
C CYS A 163 -3.72 16.31 -2.46
N VAL A 164 -2.56 16.51 -1.83
CA VAL A 164 -2.40 16.76 -0.38
C VAL A 164 -3.02 15.71 0.55
N GLN A 165 -3.42 14.55 0.01
CA GLN A 165 -4.03 13.44 0.73
C GLN A 165 -3.22 12.13 0.65
N SER A 166 -1.99 12.20 0.14
CA SER A 166 -1.09 11.04 0.19
C SER A 166 -0.72 10.71 1.63
N TYR A 167 -0.24 9.49 1.85
CA TYR A 167 0.22 9.05 3.16
C TYR A 167 1.30 9.98 3.76
N GLU A 168 2.18 10.54 2.94
CA GLU A 168 3.17 11.54 3.34
C GLU A 168 2.53 12.77 4.00
N LYS A 169 1.33 13.18 3.54
CA LYS A 169 0.67 14.41 3.95
C LYS A 169 -0.27 14.22 5.13
N ILE A 170 -1.01 13.11 5.15
CA ILE A 170 -2.10 12.91 6.11
C ILE A 170 -2.07 11.54 6.80
N GLY A 171 -1.00 10.76 6.61
CA GLY A 171 -0.90 9.41 7.15
C GLY A 171 -1.97 8.47 6.58
N ASP A 172 -2.53 7.62 7.43
CA ASP A 172 -3.54 6.63 7.05
C ASP A 172 -4.97 7.17 6.95
N LYS A 173 -5.18 8.48 7.12
CA LYS A 173 -6.52 9.08 7.15
C LYS A 173 -7.34 8.79 5.90
N PHE A 174 -6.78 8.91 4.68
CA PHE A 174 -7.52 8.54 3.47
C PHE A 174 -7.81 7.02 3.41
N VAL A 175 -6.84 6.21 3.82
CA VAL A 175 -6.96 4.75 3.84
C VAL A 175 -8.05 4.28 4.81
N LYS A 176 -8.21 4.95 5.96
CA LYS A 176 -9.12 4.51 7.03
C LYS A 176 -10.43 5.27 7.09
N ASN A 177 -10.47 6.53 6.68
CA ASN A 177 -11.58 7.43 7.00
C ASN A 177 -12.51 7.73 5.80
N THR A 178 -12.40 7.00 4.70
CA THR A 178 -13.20 7.22 3.48
C THR A 178 -14.39 6.26 3.33
N GLU A 179 -14.80 5.57 4.40
CA GLU A 179 -15.89 4.56 4.46
C GLU A 179 -15.77 3.33 3.56
N TYR A 180 -14.92 3.34 2.53
CA TYR A 180 -14.75 2.22 1.61
C TYR A 180 -14.57 0.89 2.34
N ASN A 181 -13.75 0.85 3.40
CA ASN A 181 -13.44 -0.40 4.10
C ASN A 181 -14.66 -1.04 4.78
N ARG A 182 -15.59 -0.24 5.32
CA ARG A 182 -16.78 -0.78 6.01
C ARG A 182 -17.73 -1.44 5.03
N TRP A 183 -17.89 -0.84 3.85
CA TRP A 183 -18.61 -1.45 2.74
C TRP A 183 -17.88 -2.69 2.23
N ALA A 184 -16.57 -2.59 2.06
CA ALA A 184 -15.75 -3.65 1.52
C ALA A 184 -15.76 -4.91 2.38
N ASP A 185 -15.68 -4.74 3.71
CA ASP A 185 -15.67 -5.80 4.70
C ASP A 185 -16.95 -6.64 4.70
N ALA A 186 -18.09 -6.02 4.39
CA ALA A 186 -19.38 -6.69 4.30
C ALA A 186 -19.69 -7.28 2.91
N ASN A 187 -18.88 -6.97 1.88
CA ASN A 187 -19.24 -7.20 0.47
C ASN A 187 -18.19 -7.97 -0.35
N ASN A 188 -17.28 -8.69 0.30
CA ASN A 188 -16.21 -9.46 -0.35
C ASN A 188 -15.44 -8.60 -1.37
N MET A 189 -14.93 -7.47 -0.90
CA MET A 189 -14.24 -6.51 -1.76
C MET A 189 -12.91 -6.11 -1.16
N ILE A 190 -11.85 -6.21 -1.95
CA ILE A 190 -10.53 -5.71 -1.62
C ILE A 190 -10.47 -4.24 -2.04
N ILE A 191 -9.91 -3.37 -1.19
CA ILE A 191 -9.66 -1.97 -1.53
C ILE A 191 -8.16 -1.73 -1.63
N LEU A 192 -7.68 -1.41 -2.83
CA LEU A 192 -6.31 -0.98 -3.08
C LEU A 192 -6.21 0.54 -2.91
N TYR A 193 -5.21 1.01 -2.16
CA TYR A 193 -4.89 2.41 -1.89
C TYR A 193 -3.44 2.74 -2.31
N PRO A 194 -3.21 2.93 -3.61
CA PRO A 194 -1.94 3.39 -4.17
C PRO A 194 -1.58 4.78 -3.61
N GLN A 195 -0.29 5.08 -3.50
CA GLN A 195 0.17 6.35 -2.90
C GLN A 195 1.09 7.12 -3.84
N THR A 196 0.84 8.41 -3.98
CA THR A 196 1.80 9.34 -4.58
C THR A 196 2.78 9.88 -3.53
N VAL A 197 3.77 10.64 -3.99
CA VAL A 197 4.67 11.43 -3.16
C VAL A 197 4.84 12.81 -3.78
N ALA A 198 5.09 13.83 -2.96
CA ALA A 198 5.40 15.16 -3.49
C ALA A 198 6.74 15.15 -4.24
N THR A 199 6.81 15.84 -5.39
CA THR A 199 8.05 16.02 -6.16
C THR A 199 8.35 17.50 -6.36
N THR A 200 9.57 17.91 -6.05
CA THR A 200 10.05 19.30 -6.18
C THR A 200 10.68 19.58 -7.54
N SER A 201 11.06 18.53 -8.28
CA SER A 201 11.60 18.66 -9.63
C SER A 201 10.49 18.78 -10.67
N ILE A 202 10.73 19.62 -11.67
CA ILE A 202 9.89 19.73 -12.87
C ILE A 202 10.45 18.77 -13.92
N SER A 203 9.61 17.86 -14.42
CA SER A 203 9.96 16.87 -15.43
C SER A 203 8.77 16.59 -16.37
N GLY A 204 8.98 15.74 -17.37
CA GLY A 204 7.90 15.05 -18.10
C GLY A 204 7.01 15.88 -19.04
N GLY A 205 7.16 17.22 -19.05
CA GLY A 205 6.36 18.14 -19.87
C GLY A 205 5.55 19.15 -19.06
N ALA A 206 5.50 19.02 -17.73
CA ALA A 206 4.82 19.97 -16.85
C ALA A 206 5.61 21.28 -16.66
N SER A 207 4.89 22.37 -16.34
CA SER A 207 5.48 23.70 -16.08
C SER A 207 5.63 24.05 -14.60
N LEU A 208 5.14 23.20 -13.69
CA LEU A 208 5.17 23.41 -12.25
C LEU A 208 5.57 22.13 -11.51
N PRO A 209 6.15 22.21 -10.30
CA PRO A 209 6.46 21.03 -9.49
C PRO A 209 5.18 20.41 -8.89
N ASN A 210 5.21 19.10 -8.64
CA ASN A 210 4.12 18.40 -7.96
C ASN A 210 4.30 18.40 -6.43
N SER A 211 4.41 19.60 -5.83
CA SER A 211 4.66 19.75 -4.38
C SER A 211 3.51 19.23 -3.49
N ASN A 212 2.34 19.06 -4.08
CA ASN A 212 1.14 18.58 -3.41
C ASN A 212 0.99 17.05 -3.46
N GLY A 213 1.85 16.32 -4.18
CA GLY A 213 1.72 14.88 -4.33
C GLY A 213 0.42 14.49 -5.02
N CYS A 214 0.08 15.14 -6.13
CA CYS A 214 -1.06 14.79 -6.96
C CYS A 214 -0.76 13.56 -7.83
N TRP A 215 -1.81 12.87 -8.28
CA TRP A 215 -1.71 11.95 -9.43
C TRP A 215 -1.38 12.73 -10.70
N ASP A 216 -0.76 12.08 -11.67
CA ASP A 216 -0.34 12.74 -12.91
C ASP A 216 -1.50 12.93 -13.89
N TRP A 217 -2.06 14.14 -13.90
CA TRP A 217 -3.13 14.55 -14.81
C TRP A 217 -2.71 15.69 -15.75
N ILE A 218 -1.45 16.13 -15.68
CA ILE A 218 -0.90 17.23 -16.50
C ILE A 218 0.41 16.89 -17.20
N GLY A 219 0.96 15.68 -17.01
CA GLY A 219 2.20 15.23 -17.64
C GLY A 219 3.47 15.55 -16.87
N TRP A 220 3.45 15.47 -15.54
CA TRP A 220 4.68 15.60 -14.72
C TRP A 220 5.72 14.52 -15.03
N TYR A 221 5.29 13.33 -15.43
CA TYR A 221 6.17 12.17 -15.53
C TYR A 221 6.25 11.56 -16.94
N GLY A 222 5.61 12.19 -17.92
CA GLY A 222 5.63 11.82 -19.33
C GLY A 222 4.44 12.42 -20.09
N THR A 223 4.55 12.54 -21.40
CA THR A 223 3.46 13.03 -22.26
C THR A 223 2.31 12.02 -22.41
N ASP A 224 2.55 10.77 -22.05
CA ASP A 224 1.61 9.66 -22.10
C ASP A 224 0.84 9.43 -20.79
N PHE A 225 0.88 10.41 -19.87
CA PHE A 225 0.28 10.32 -18.53
C PHE A 225 -1.19 9.89 -18.51
N SER A 226 -1.95 10.22 -19.56
CA SER A 226 -3.39 9.95 -19.68
C SER A 226 -3.73 8.66 -20.43
N VAL A 227 -2.75 7.92 -20.94
CA VAL A 227 -2.95 6.67 -21.69
C VAL A 227 -2.28 5.49 -21.01
N ASN A 228 -2.59 4.27 -21.47
CA ASN A 228 -2.19 3.02 -20.81
C ASN A 228 -0.68 2.87 -20.55
N SER A 229 0.17 3.50 -21.37
CA SER A 229 1.63 3.46 -21.18
C SER A 229 2.14 4.41 -20.10
N GLY A 230 1.32 5.38 -19.68
CA GLY A 230 1.66 6.36 -18.65
C GLY A 230 2.14 5.68 -17.38
N LYS A 231 3.27 6.15 -16.84
CA LYS A 231 4.02 5.42 -15.81
C LYS A 231 3.20 5.07 -14.56
N GLN A 232 2.39 6.01 -14.07
CA GLN A 232 1.52 5.78 -12.91
C GLN A 232 0.39 4.80 -13.22
N LEU A 233 -0.23 4.91 -14.40
CA LEU A 233 -1.28 3.97 -14.85
C LEU A 233 -0.73 2.56 -15.08
N ALA A 234 0.45 2.44 -15.68
CA ALA A 234 1.13 1.16 -15.88
C ALA A 234 1.49 0.49 -14.54
N ALA A 235 1.96 1.26 -13.56
CA ALA A 235 2.22 0.77 -12.21
C ALA A 235 0.94 0.26 -11.54
N MET A 236 -0.15 1.03 -11.68
CA MET A 236 -1.46 0.64 -11.20
C MET A 236 -1.95 -0.67 -11.79
N LYS A 237 -1.84 -0.81 -13.11
CA LYS A 237 -2.25 -2.02 -13.82
C LYS A 237 -1.48 -3.23 -13.33
N LYS A 238 -0.18 -3.11 -13.07
CA LYS A 238 0.63 -4.19 -12.49
C LYS A 238 0.21 -4.56 -11.06
N MET A 239 -0.14 -3.58 -10.22
CA MET A 239 -0.68 -3.84 -8.88
C MET A 239 -2.04 -4.56 -8.96
N ILE A 240 -2.93 -4.11 -9.85
CA ILE A 240 -4.21 -4.76 -10.11
C ILE A 240 -3.98 -6.19 -10.58
N ASP A 241 -3.12 -6.41 -11.56
CA ASP A 241 -2.82 -7.74 -12.11
C ASP A 241 -2.21 -8.68 -11.07
N ARG A 242 -1.39 -8.16 -10.15
CA ARG A 242 -0.89 -8.95 -9.02
C ARG A 242 -2.01 -9.43 -8.11
N ILE A 243 -3.00 -8.58 -7.82
CA ILE A 243 -4.11 -8.93 -6.93
C ILE A 243 -5.11 -9.86 -7.64
N THR A 244 -5.46 -9.56 -8.89
CA THR A 244 -6.49 -10.29 -9.65
C THR A 244 -5.97 -11.55 -10.32
N GLY A 245 -4.66 -11.66 -10.55
CA GLY A 245 -4.00 -12.88 -11.02
C GLY A 245 -3.97 -14.02 -9.99
N GLY A 246 -4.58 -13.80 -8.82
CA GLY A 246 -4.60 -14.72 -7.69
C GLY A 246 -3.60 -14.28 -6.62
N PHE A 247 -4.11 -13.91 -5.45
CA PHE A 247 -3.30 -13.84 -4.25
C PHE A 247 -2.96 -15.27 -3.84
N ASN A 248 -1.85 -15.80 -4.35
CA ASN A 248 -1.17 -16.92 -3.72
C ASN A 248 -0.28 -16.31 -2.64
N PRO A 249 -0.68 -16.28 -1.35
CA PRO A 249 0.28 -15.99 -0.30
C PRO A 249 1.45 -16.93 -0.52
N ILE A 250 2.63 -16.37 -0.79
CA ILE A 250 3.82 -17.18 -1.03
C ILE A 250 4.06 -17.90 0.28
N ASP A 251 3.85 -19.22 0.26
CA ASP A 251 4.05 -20.06 1.42
C ASP A 251 5.41 -19.74 2.03
N ILE A 252 5.40 -19.37 3.30
CA ILE A 252 6.64 -19.01 3.99
C ILE A 252 7.46 -20.26 4.25
N PRO A 253 8.80 -20.21 4.11
CA PRO A 253 9.66 -21.28 4.59
C PRO A 253 9.45 -21.50 6.08
N LYS A 254 9.35 -22.76 6.50
CA LYS A 254 9.19 -23.18 7.90
C LYS A 254 10.36 -24.06 8.30
N GLU A 255 10.49 -24.27 9.61
CA GLU A 255 11.50 -25.16 10.19
C GLU A 255 12.93 -24.73 9.81
N LEU A 256 13.17 -23.42 9.71
CA LEU A 256 14.55 -22.91 9.57
C LEU A 256 15.32 -23.25 10.84
N GLN A 257 16.46 -23.91 10.68
CA GLN A 257 17.32 -24.35 11.78
C GLN A 257 18.80 -24.25 11.40
N VAL A 258 19.65 -24.13 12.42
CA VAL A 258 21.12 -24.28 12.30
C VAL A 258 21.46 -25.76 12.37
N THR A 259 22.22 -26.26 11.39
CA THR A 259 22.62 -27.66 11.28
C THR A 259 24.07 -27.92 11.68
N ALA A 260 24.95 -26.94 11.49
CA ALA A 260 26.35 -27.00 11.91
C ALA A 260 26.92 -25.60 12.13
N VAL A 261 27.99 -25.51 12.93
CA VAL A 261 28.78 -24.29 13.14
C VAL A 261 30.27 -24.63 13.12
N THR A 262 31.08 -23.73 12.58
CA THR A 262 32.55 -23.75 12.71
C THR A 262 33.01 -22.48 13.42
N ASP A 263 34.32 -22.22 13.44
CA ASP A 263 34.88 -20.95 13.89
C ASP A 263 34.50 -19.78 12.98
N ASN A 264 34.16 -20.03 11.72
CA ASN A 264 33.92 -18.99 10.73
C ASN A 264 32.71 -19.24 9.81
N SER A 265 31.84 -20.20 10.14
CA SER A 265 30.66 -20.50 9.33
C SER A 265 29.47 -21.02 10.15
N VAL A 266 28.27 -20.82 9.59
CA VAL A 266 27.01 -21.37 10.10
C VAL A 266 26.27 -22.03 8.93
N SER A 267 25.93 -23.31 9.08
CA SER A 267 25.09 -24.05 8.12
C SER A 267 23.64 -24.07 8.55
N LEU A 268 22.74 -23.91 7.59
CA LEU A 268 21.30 -23.78 7.77
C LEU A 268 20.55 -24.80 6.91
N SER A 269 19.39 -25.24 7.38
CA SER A 269 18.40 -25.96 6.57
C SER A 269 16.98 -25.48 6.86
N TRP A 270 16.08 -25.62 5.90
CA TRP A 270 14.65 -25.35 6.06
C TRP A 270 13.80 -26.32 5.25
N LYS A 271 12.49 -26.31 5.49
CA LYS A 271 11.54 -27.13 4.73
C LYS A 271 11.26 -26.52 3.36
N GLN A 272 11.20 -27.38 2.33
CA GLN A 272 10.85 -26.96 0.97
C GLN A 272 9.42 -26.39 0.93
N VAL A 273 9.29 -25.25 0.25
CA VAL A 273 8.05 -24.63 -0.17
C VAL A 273 7.77 -25.06 -1.61
N SER A 274 6.62 -25.69 -1.87
CA SER A 274 6.27 -26.23 -3.19
C SER A 274 6.08 -25.15 -4.26
N SER A 275 5.60 -23.97 -3.85
CA SER A 275 5.40 -22.82 -4.75
C SER A 275 6.67 -22.02 -5.03
N ALA A 276 7.78 -22.29 -4.32
CA ALA A 276 9.00 -21.51 -4.44
C ALA A 276 9.79 -21.87 -5.70
N HIS A 277 10.16 -20.86 -6.49
CA HIS A 277 11.20 -20.98 -7.51
C HIS A 277 12.60 -21.02 -6.87
N GLY A 278 12.75 -20.39 -5.72
CA GLY A 278 13.94 -20.51 -4.89
C GLY A 278 13.85 -19.72 -3.59
N TYR A 279 15.00 -19.39 -2.98
CA TYR A 279 15.08 -18.79 -1.65
C TYR A 279 16.15 -17.71 -1.58
N ASN A 280 15.90 -16.72 -0.71
CA ASN A 280 16.88 -15.74 -0.25
C ASN A 280 17.08 -15.86 1.26
N VAL A 281 18.34 -15.81 1.69
CA VAL A 281 18.76 -15.97 3.08
C VAL A 281 19.23 -14.62 3.60
N TYR A 282 18.81 -14.28 4.82
CA TYR A 282 19.10 -13.01 5.47
C TYR A 282 19.82 -13.25 6.79
N ARG A 283 20.94 -12.54 7.00
CA ARG A 283 21.70 -12.48 8.25
C ARG A 283 21.56 -11.09 8.85
N ASN A 284 21.08 -11.00 10.10
CA ASN A 284 20.86 -9.75 10.82
C ASN A 284 20.06 -8.72 10.01
N GLY A 285 19.13 -9.20 9.17
CA GLY A 285 18.29 -8.38 8.29
C GLY A 285 18.84 -8.10 6.89
N GLY A 286 20.13 -8.35 6.62
CA GLY A 286 20.74 -8.19 5.29
C GLY A 286 20.78 -9.50 4.49
N LYS A 287 20.47 -9.47 3.19
CA LYS A 287 20.58 -10.64 2.30
C LYS A 287 22.04 -11.08 2.16
N VAL A 288 22.32 -12.37 2.26
CA VAL A 288 23.68 -12.93 2.24
C VAL A 288 23.98 -13.86 1.05
N ASN A 289 22.97 -14.45 0.42
CA ASN A 289 23.17 -15.18 -0.83
C ASN A 289 23.21 -14.19 -2.02
N GLY A 290 24.05 -14.46 -3.03
CA GLY A 290 24.11 -13.63 -4.24
C GLY A 290 22.87 -13.80 -5.12
N ALA A 291 22.79 -14.94 -5.81
CA ALA A 291 21.64 -15.33 -6.61
C ALA A 291 20.61 -16.11 -5.78
N THR A 292 19.34 -16.07 -6.21
CA THR A 292 18.27 -16.90 -5.66
C THR A 292 18.65 -18.38 -5.74
N MET A 293 18.51 -19.09 -4.63
CA MET A 293 18.93 -20.49 -4.51
C MET A 293 17.76 -21.44 -4.71
N SER A 294 17.94 -22.55 -5.43
CA SER A 294 16.93 -23.59 -5.55
C SER A 294 16.94 -24.60 -4.38
N GLY A 295 18.09 -24.76 -3.71
CA GLY A 295 18.26 -25.67 -2.59
C GLY A 295 17.66 -25.15 -1.28
N THR A 296 17.44 -26.07 -0.33
CA THR A 296 16.88 -25.78 1.00
C THR A 296 17.92 -25.77 2.12
N THR A 297 19.19 -25.60 1.75
CA THR A 297 20.34 -25.54 2.66
C THR A 297 21.25 -24.40 2.25
N PHE A 298 21.88 -23.73 3.22
CA PHE A 298 22.84 -22.66 2.96
C PHE A 298 23.93 -22.66 4.04
N THR A 299 25.19 -22.50 3.63
CA THR A 299 26.29 -22.26 4.56
C THR A 299 26.77 -20.83 4.38
N ASP A 300 26.64 -20.06 5.45
CA ASP A 300 27.18 -18.71 5.52
C ASP A 300 28.60 -18.76 6.08
N SER A 301 29.59 -18.39 5.26
CA SER A 301 31.02 -18.48 5.58
C SER A 301 31.63 -17.10 5.81
N ASN A 302 32.92 -17.07 6.19
CA ASN A 302 33.67 -15.84 6.46
C ASN A 302 33.05 -15.00 7.59
N LEU A 303 32.47 -15.68 8.58
CA LEU A 303 31.94 -15.09 9.80
C LEU A 303 33.05 -14.81 10.81
N ASN A 304 32.82 -13.82 11.66
CA ASN A 304 33.72 -13.55 12.77
C ASN A 304 33.62 -14.70 13.78
N SER A 305 34.77 -15.08 14.34
CA SER A 305 34.84 -16.13 15.35
C SER A 305 34.18 -15.70 16.68
N GLY A 306 33.58 -16.65 17.39
CA GLY A 306 32.89 -16.45 18.67
C GLY A 306 31.63 -15.57 18.61
N SER A 307 31.12 -15.26 17.42
CA SER A 307 30.05 -14.28 17.19
C SER A 307 28.70 -14.93 16.89
N ALA A 308 27.62 -14.33 17.40
CA ALA A 308 26.25 -14.80 17.18
C ALA A 308 25.57 -14.06 16.02
N TYR A 309 24.83 -14.81 15.21
CA TYR A 309 24.15 -14.32 14.01
C TYR A 309 22.71 -14.83 13.97
N ARG A 310 21.77 -13.95 13.61
CA ARG A 310 20.36 -14.29 13.44
C ARG A 310 20.02 -14.42 11.97
N PHE A 311 19.37 -15.53 11.61
CA PHE A 311 19.02 -15.88 10.24
C PHE A 311 17.52 -15.98 10.03
N THR A 312 17.08 -15.58 8.83
CA THR A 312 15.73 -15.83 8.29
C THR A 312 15.82 -16.16 6.82
N VAL A 313 14.84 -16.90 6.30
CA VAL A 313 14.74 -17.26 4.88
C VAL A 313 13.40 -16.80 4.32
N LYS A 314 13.39 -16.37 3.06
CA LYS A 314 12.18 -16.08 2.30
C LYS A 314 12.13 -16.93 1.05
N ALA A 315 10.95 -17.44 0.71
CA ALA A 315 10.69 -18.06 -0.58
C ALA A 315 10.59 -16.98 -1.66
N VAL A 316 11.01 -17.31 -2.88
CA VAL A 316 11.04 -16.44 -4.05
C VAL A 316 10.28 -17.14 -5.17
N LEU A 317 9.33 -16.44 -5.80
CA LEU A 317 8.63 -16.93 -6.99
C LEU A 317 9.43 -16.67 -8.27
N SER A 318 9.01 -17.28 -9.39
CA SER A 318 9.59 -17.01 -10.72
C SER A 318 9.44 -15.55 -11.16
N SER A 319 8.47 -14.82 -10.59
CA SER A 319 8.30 -13.37 -10.78
C SER A 319 9.36 -12.52 -10.06
N GLY A 320 10.16 -13.12 -9.18
CA GLY A 320 11.09 -12.41 -8.30
C GLY A 320 10.48 -11.93 -6.97
N SER A 321 9.17 -12.08 -6.77
CA SER A 321 8.48 -11.68 -5.54
C SER A 321 8.84 -12.59 -4.37
N GLU A 322 8.97 -12.03 -3.16
CA GLU A 322 9.36 -12.77 -1.95
C GLU A 322 8.21 -12.98 -0.97
N SER A 323 8.25 -14.10 -0.22
CA SER A 323 7.39 -14.35 0.92
C SER A 323 7.73 -13.45 2.12
N SER A 324 6.88 -13.47 3.15
CA SER A 324 7.31 -13.05 4.49
C SER A 324 8.46 -13.95 5.00
N ALA A 325 9.21 -13.46 6.00
CA ALA A 325 10.32 -14.21 6.59
C ALA A 325 9.83 -15.47 7.33
N SER A 326 10.65 -16.51 7.29
CA SER A 326 10.51 -17.72 8.11
C SER A 326 10.60 -17.42 9.62
N ASN A 327 10.44 -18.47 10.45
CA ASN A 327 10.96 -18.44 11.81
C ASN A 327 12.46 -18.07 11.80
N SER A 328 12.95 -17.46 12.88
CA SER A 328 14.37 -17.14 13.00
C SER A 328 15.16 -18.30 13.60
N ALA A 329 16.39 -18.46 13.13
CA ALA A 329 17.39 -19.35 13.73
C ALA A 329 18.63 -18.54 14.12
N THR A 330 19.25 -18.87 15.25
CA THR A 330 20.46 -18.20 15.73
C THR A 330 21.61 -19.20 15.80
N GLY A 331 22.72 -18.89 15.12
CA GLY A 331 23.96 -19.66 15.18
C GLY A 331 25.08 -18.82 15.78
N LYS A 332 25.92 -19.43 16.64
CA LYS A 332 27.13 -18.81 17.18
C LYS A 332 28.33 -19.59 16.67
N THR A 333 29.28 -18.91 16.03
CA THR A 333 30.55 -19.54 15.64
C THR A 333 31.32 -19.96 16.89
N THR A 334 32.08 -21.06 16.80
CA THR A 334 32.63 -21.75 17.98
C THR A 334 33.60 -20.89 18.79
N GLY A 335 34.30 -19.94 18.16
CA GLY A 335 35.39 -19.21 18.82
C GLY A 335 36.73 -19.96 18.75
N GLU A 336 36.71 -21.23 18.33
CA GLU A 336 37.84 -22.15 18.39
C GLU A 336 38.17 -22.64 16.98
N SER A 337 39.38 -22.35 16.50
CA SER A 337 39.83 -22.81 15.18
C SER A 337 39.81 -24.35 15.13
N PRO A 338 39.48 -24.97 13.98
CA PRO A 338 39.45 -26.43 13.86
C PRO A 338 40.77 -27.02 14.35
N ALA A 339 40.71 -28.00 15.24
CA ALA A 339 41.90 -28.67 15.73
C ALA A 339 42.66 -29.26 14.53
N VAL A 340 43.83 -28.68 14.20
CA VAL A 340 44.74 -29.27 13.22
C VAL A 340 45.25 -30.56 13.84
N GLY A 341 44.96 -31.71 13.20
CA GLY A 341 45.48 -32.99 13.64
C GLY A 341 46.99 -32.92 13.79
N THR A 342 47.53 -33.42 14.90
CA THR A 342 48.98 -33.47 15.11
C THR A 342 49.62 -34.21 13.93
N PRO A 343 50.62 -33.63 13.24
CA PRO A 343 51.33 -34.35 12.18
C PRO A 343 51.91 -35.65 12.72
N SER A 344 51.48 -36.78 12.18
CA SER A 344 52.04 -38.11 12.48
C SER A 344 53.00 -38.53 11.36
N GLY A 345 54.13 -39.15 11.72
CA GLY A 345 55.11 -39.64 10.74
C GLY A 345 56.33 -38.74 10.52
N LEU A 346 56.72 -37.93 11.50
CA LEU A 346 58.01 -37.23 11.47
C LEU A 346 59.14 -38.28 11.50
N ILE A 347 59.76 -38.53 10.35
CA ILE A 347 60.97 -39.36 10.25
C ILE A 347 62.16 -38.39 10.17
N VAL A 348 63.03 -38.42 11.18
CA VAL A 348 64.33 -37.75 11.13
C VAL A 348 65.23 -38.57 10.21
N THR A 349 65.56 -38.06 9.03
CA THR A 349 66.34 -38.80 8.03
C THR A 349 67.84 -38.58 8.14
N ASP A 350 68.31 -37.60 8.93
CA ASP A 350 69.74 -37.42 9.22
C ASP A 350 69.95 -36.58 10.49
N THR A 351 70.88 -37.04 11.33
CA THR A 351 71.48 -36.26 12.42
C THR A 351 72.95 -36.05 12.09
N THR A 352 73.36 -34.80 11.86
CA THR A 352 74.78 -34.40 11.71
C THR A 352 75.37 -33.93 13.01
#